data_AF-A0A2V6A1R5-F1
#
_entry.id   AF-A0A2V6A1R5-F1
#
_cell.length_a   1.000
_cell.length_b   1.000
_cell.length_c   1.000
_cell.angle_alpha   90.00
_cell.angle_beta   90.00
_cell.angle_gamma   90.00
#
_symmetry.space_group_name_H-M   'P 1'
#
loop_
_entity.id
_entity.type
_entity.pdbx_description
1 polymer ?
#
loop_
_entity_poly.entity_id
_entity_poly.type
_entity_poly.pdbx_seq_one_letter_code
_entity_poly.pdbx_strand_id
1 'polypeptide(L)'
;MLAALTRLRQICCHPSLVGNDSDSGKTQTLFELLEPLLAEGQKVLVFSQFVQMLKLLEAEFQKLQIATHILTGETKERQEVVQAFQNDPNPAVFLLSLRAAGTGLNLTTASYVVLYDPWWNPAVEAQA
;
A
#
# COMPACT_ATOMS: atom_id res chain seq x y z
N MET A 1 -11.10 -7.66 -23.73
CA MET A 1 -10.91 -6.19 -23.59
C MET A 1 -10.53 -5.79 -22.16
N LEU A 2 -11.25 -6.24 -21.11
CA LEU A 2 -10.89 -5.94 -19.71
C LEU A 2 -9.50 -6.45 -19.28
N ALA A 3 -9.08 -7.64 -19.73
CA ALA A 3 -7.78 -8.20 -19.36
C ALA A 3 -6.59 -7.36 -19.86
N ALA A 4 -6.70 -6.77 -21.06
CA ALA A 4 -5.66 -5.90 -21.61
C ALA A 4 -5.54 -4.59 -20.83
N LEU A 5 -6.66 -3.96 -20.49
CA LEU A 5 -6.67 -2.77 -19.63
C LEU A 5 -6.12 -3.05 -18.23
N THR A 6 -6.46 -4.21 -17.65
CA THR A 6 -5.91 -4.64 -16.36
C THR A 6 -4.40 -4.79 -16.43
N ARG A 7 -3.88 -5.44 -17.49
CA ARG A 7 -2.44 -5.63 -17.70
C ARG A 7 -1.69 -4.31 -17.90
N LEU A 8 -2.29 -3.35 -18.63
CA LEU A 8 -1.74 -1.99 -18.78
C LEU A 8 -1.69 -1.24 -17.44
N ARG A 9 -2.69 -1.43 -16.57
CA ARG A 9 -2.65 -0.83 -15.22
C ARG A 9 -1.58 -1.49 -14.35
N GLN A 10 -1.43 -2.81 -14.42
CA GLN A 10 -0.41 -3.55 -13.68
C GLN A 10 1.01 -3.12 -14.06
N ILE A 11 1.34 -3.02 -15.36
CA ILE A 11 2.68 -2.59 -15.79
C ILE A 11 2.99 -1.15 -15.35
N CYS A 12 2.00 -0.26 -15.34
CA CYS A 12 2.14 1.10 -14.81
C CYS A 12 2.34 1.14 -13.29
N CYS A 13 2.07 0.06 -12.56
CA CYS A 13 2.36 -0.05 -11.12
C CYS A 13 3.75 -0.64 -10.92
N HIS A 14 4.00 -1.82 -11.49
CA HIS A 14 5.31 -2.44 -11.47
C HIS A 14 5.44 -3.46 -12.61
N PRO A 15 6.57 -3.47 -13.36
CA PRO A 15 6.81 -4.47 -14.42
C PRO A 15 6.70 -5.94 -13.98
N SER A 16 7.02 -6.27 -12.72
CA SER A 16 7.00 -7.64 -12.20
C SER A 16 5.58 -8.21 -12.11
N LEU A 17 4.57 -7.36 -11.99
CA LEU A 17 3.15 -7.77 -12.02
C LEU A 17 2.73 -8.36 -13.37
N VAL A 18 3.51 -8.13 -14.43
CA VAL A 18 3.27 -8.70 -15.77
C VAL A 18 4.38 -9.66 -16.21
N GLY A 19 5.26 -10.05 -15.29
CA GLY A 19 6.36 -11.00 -15.51
C GLY A 19 7.61 -10.37 -16.13
N ASN A 20 7.88 -9.09 -15.86
CA ASN A 20 9.10 -8.41 -16.30
C ASN A 20 9.90 -7.94 -15.08
N ASP A 21 11.19 -8.28 -15.03
CA ASP A 21 12.08 -7.98 -13.89
C ASP A 21 12.71 -6.58 -13.96
N SER A 22 12.19 -5.69 -14.80
CA SER A 22 12.63 -4.28 -14.85
C SER A 22 12.22 -3.51 -13.60
N ASP A 23 13.05 -2.53 -13.22
CA ASP A 23 12.77 -1.64 -12.09
C ASP A 23 11.50 -0.82 -12.29
N SER A 24 10.82 -0.49 -11.19
CA SER A 24 9.66 0.40 -11.18
C SER A 24 10.05 1.78 -10.67
N GLY A 25 10.01 2.78 -11.57
CA GLY A 25 10.22 4.18 -11.19
C GLY A 25 9.22 4.67 -10.13
N LYS A 26 7.97 4.16 -10.15
CA LYS A 26 6.99 4.50 -9.11
C LYS A 26 7.36 3.94 -7.75
N THR A 27 7.89 2.72 -7.70
CA THR A 27 8.37 2.13 -6.44
C THR A 27 9.56 2.92 -5.90
N GLN A 28 10.49 3.31 -6.77
CA GLN A 28 11.61 4.15 -6.37
C GLN A 28 11.14 5.50 -5.80
N THR A 29 10.26 6.21 -6.51
CA THR A 29 9.71 7.49 -6.03
C THR A 29 8.92 7.33 -4.72
N LEU A 30 8.21 6.21 -4.53
CA LEU A 30 7.55 5.93 -3.25
C LEU A 30 8.57 5.86 -2.11
N PHE A 31 9.69 5.17 -2.29
CA PHE A 31 10.72 5.08 -1.25
C PHE A 31 11.37 6.43 -0.96
N GLU A 32 11.70 7.20 -2.00
CA GLU A 32 12.24 8.56 -1.84
C GLU A 32 11.28 9.48 -1.06
N LEU A 33 9.97 9.29 -1.22
CA LEU A 33 8.95 10.02 -0.48
C LEU A 33 8.77 9.53 0.97
N LEU A 34 8.86 8.22 1.21
CA LEU A 34 8.66 7.63 2.53
C LEU A 34 9.87 7.77 3.44
N GLU A 35 11.09 7.77 2.90
CA GLU A 35 12.33 7.87 3.67
C GLU A 35 12.34 9.04 4.66
N PRO A 36 12.10 10.31 4.26
CA PRO A 36 12.08 11.42 5.20
C PRO A 36 10.93 11.31 6.22
N LEU A 37 9.75 10.82 5.81
CA LEU A 37 8.60 10.67 6.70
C LEU A 37 8.86 9.65 7.80
N LEU A 38 9.45 8.51 7.45
CA LEU A 38 9.81 7.48 8.42
C LEU A 38 10.95 7.95 9.34
N ALA A 39 11.92 8.70 8.82
CA ALA A 39 12.98 9.32 9.62
C ALA A 39 12.44 10.34 10.64
N GLU A 40 11.35 11.04 10.31
CA GLU A 40 10.61 11.93 11.20
C GLU A 40 9.69 11.20 12.19
N GLY A 41 9.70 9.86 12.20
CA GLY A 41 8.87 9.05 13.10
C GLY A 41 7.40 8.97 12.68
N GLN A 42 7.07 9.32 11.44
CA GLN A 42 5.69 9.29 10.95
C GLN A 42 5.24 7.87 10.60
N LYS A 43 3.93 7.65 10.73
CA LYS A 43 3.26 6.45 10.21
C LYS A 43 2.53 6.79 8.92
N VAL A 44 2.63 5.90 7.95
CA VAL A 44 2.13 6.15 6.59
C VAL A 44 1.21 5.03 6.13
N LEU A 45 0.07 5.38 5.53
CA LEU A 45 -0.82 4.42 4.86
C LEU A 45 -0.50 4.38 3.37
N VAL A 46 -0.35 3.19 2.80
CA VAL A 46 -0.14 3.00 1.36
C VAL A 46 -1.24 2.10 0.82
N PHE A 47 -2.05 2.62 -0.09
CA PHE A 47 -3.17 1.92 -0.69
C PHE A 47 -2.86 1.44 -2.11
N SER A 48 -3.31 0.23 -2.43
CA SER A 48 -3.28 -0.31 -3.80
C SER A 48 -4.51 -1.17 -4.06
N GLN A 49 -4.99 -1.23 -5.31
CA GLN A 49 -6.02 -2.20 -5.70
C GLN A 49 -5.43 -3.59 -5.96
N PHE A 50 -4.11 -3.69 -6.17
CA PHE A 50 -3.42 -4.93 -6.53
C PHE A 50 -2.74 -5.52 -5.29
N VAL A 51 -3.30 -6.58 -4.73
CA VAL A 51 -2.71 -7.29 -3.57
C VAL A 51 -1.29 -7.79 -3.87
N GLN A 52 -1.01 -8.20 -5.11
CA GLN A 52 0.34 -8.57 -5.53
C GLN A 52 1.33 -7.40 -5.43
N MET A 53 0.88 -6.17 -5.70
CA MET A 53 1.71 -4.96 -5.53
C MET A 53 2.05 -4.73 -4.06
N LEU A 54 1.07 -4.89 -3.16
CA LEU A 54 1.32 -4.79 -1.72
C LEU A 54 2.36 -5.80 -1.24
N LYS A 55 2.30 -7.04 -1.73
CA LYS A 55 3.30 -8.08 -1.39
C LYS A 55 4.70 -7.76 -1.93
N LEU A 56 4.78 -7.16 -3.12
CA LEU A 56 6.05 -6.69 -3.67
C LEU A 56 6.63 -5.57 -2.80
N LEU A 57 5.81 -4.58 -2.44
CA LEU A 57 6.23 -3.49 -1.57
C LEU A 57 6.68 -4.02 -0.20
N GLU A 58 5.93 -4.94 0.40
CA GLU A 58 6.29 -5.59 1.67
C GLU A 58 7.67 -6.23 1.60
N ALA A 59 7.96 -7.00 0.54
CA ALA A 59 9.27 -7.63 0.35
C ALA A 59 10.40 -6.60 0.21
N GLU A 60 10.17 -5.49 -0.50
CA GLU A 60 11.16 -4.41 -0.61
C GLU A 60 11.36 -3.67 0.72
N PHE A 61 10.29 -3.36 1.46
CA PHE A 61 10.38 -2.74 2.78
C PHE A 61 11.13 -3.64 3.79
N GLN A 62 10.92 -4.96 3.73
CA GLN A 62 11.66 -5.91 4.56
C GLN A 62 13.18 -5.87 4.29
N LYS A 63 13.59 -5.76 3.02
CA LYS A 63 15.01 -5.61 2.66
C LYS A 63 15.61 -4.32 3.24
N LEU A 64 14.82 -3.26 3.27
CA LEU A 64 15.19 -1.95 3.84
C LEU A 64 15.01 -1.88 5.36
N GLN A 65 14.60 -2.97 6.01
CA GLN A 65 14.33 -3.05 7.45
C GLN A 65 13.27 -2.04 7.94
N ILE A 66 12.32 -1.68 7.07
CA ILE A 66 11.20 -0.81 7.40
C ILE A 66 10.06 -1.67 7.96
N ALA A 67 9.51 -1.26 9.11
CA ALA A 67 8.38 -1.95 9.72
C ALA A 67 7.12 -1.79 8.85
N THR A 68 6.47 -2.90 8.54
CA THR A 68 5.25 -2.92 7.73
C THR A 68 4.14 -3.74 8.35
N HIS A 69 2.91 -3.27 8.18
CA HIS A 69 1.69 -4.00 8.46
C HIS A 69 0.92 -4.17 7.15
N ILE A 70 0.19 -5.27 6.96
CA ILE A 70 -0.56 -5.52 5.72
C ILE A 70 -1.99 -5.97 5.99
N LEU A 71 -2.95 -5.32 5.35
CA LEU A 71 -4.36 -5.65 5.43
C LEU A 71 -4.95 -5.80 4.03
N THR A 72 -5.45 -7.00 3.75
CA THR A 72 -6.07 -7.34 2.47
C THR A 72 -7.52 -7.79 2.64
N GLY A 73 -8.20 -8.06 1.52
CA GLY A 73 -9.56 -8.60 1.55
C GLY A 73 -9.63 -9.99 2.21
N GLU A 74 -8.52 -10.72 2.26
CA GLU A 74 -8.43 -12.08 2.78
C GLU A 74 -7.98 -12.13 4.24
N THR A 75 -7.54 -11.00 4.81
CA THR A 75 -7.12 -10.92 6.21
C THR A 75 -8.32 -11.18 7.11
N LYS A 76 -8.24 -12.25 7.93
CA LYS A 76 -9.30 -12.65 8.87
C LYS A 76 -9.28 -11.80 10.14
N GLU A 77 -8.10 -11.65 10.74
CA GLU A 77 -7.87 -10.94 12.00
C GLU A 77 -7.65 -9.44 11.77
N ARG A 78 -8.61 -8.81 11.08
CA ARG A 78 -8.48 -7.41 10.65
C ARG A 78 -8.24 -6.45 11.80
N GLN A 79 -8.98 -6.62 12.90
CA GLN A 79 -8.88 -5.75 14.08
C GLN A 79 -7.50 -5.86 14.73
N GLU A 80 -6.92 -7.05 14.76
CA GLU A 80 -5.62 -7.28 15.39
C GLU A 80 -4.51 -6.59 14.60
N VAL A 81 -4.52 -6.70 13.27
CA VAL A 81 -3.55 -6.00 12.41
C VAL A 81 -3.66 -4.48 12.55
N VAL A 82 -4.91 -3.98 12.59
CA VAL A 82 -5.17 -2.54 12.77
C VAL A 82 -4.70 -2.06 14.14
N GLN A 83 -4.96 -2.82 15.20
CA GLN A 83 -4.48 -2.49 16.55
C GLN A 83 -2.96 -2.58 16.65
N ALA A 84 -2.33 -3.58 16.02
CA ALA A 84 -0.88 -3.72 15.98
C ALA A 84 -0.23 -2.48 15.36
N PHE A 85 -0.74 -2.01 14.22
CA PHE A 85 -0.25 -0.78 13.59
C PHE A 85 -0.49 0.46 14.46
N GLN A 86 -1.67 0.62 15.06
CA GLN A 86 -1.98 1.79 15.90
C GLN A 86 -1.11 1.84 17.15
N ASN A 87 -0.88 0.68 17.79
CA ASN A 87 -0.12 0.57 19.03
C ASN A 87 1.40 0.48 18.80
N ASP A 88 1.87 0.33 17.56
CA ASP A 88 3.31 0.32 17.26
C ASP A 88 3.94 1.65 17.69
N PRO A 89 4.93 1.67 18.60
CA PRO A 89 5.58 2.92 18.98
C PRO A 89 6.52 3.46 17.88
N ASN A 90 6.84 2.66 16.86
CA ASN A 90 7.81 3.01 15.83
C ASN A 90 7.12 3.56 14.56
N PRO A 91 7.86 4.31 13.71
CA PRO A 91 7.44 4.61 12.35
C PRO A 91 7.24 3.31 11.57
N ALA A 92 6.11 3.21 10.88
CA ALA A 92 5.74 2.03 10.12
C ALA A 92 4.87 2.40 8.90
N VAL A 93 4.90 1.52 7.91
CA VAL A 93 4.06 1.63 6.71
C VAL A 93 2.92 0.61 6.79
N PHE A 94 1.68 1.06 6.65
CA PHE A 94 0.51 0.18 6.58
C PHE A 94 0.07 0.00 5.13
N LEU A 95 0.29 -1.20 4.60
CA LEU A 95 -0.09 -1.63 3.26
C LEU A 95 -1.55 -2.09 3.24
N LEU A 96 -2.40 -1.36 2.52
CA LEU A 96 -3.85 -1.54 2.55
C LEU A 96 -4.38 -1.84 1.15
N SER A 97 -5.14 -2.93 1.01
CA SER A 97 -5.89 -3.12 -0.22
C SER A 97 -7.12 -2.20 -0.23
N LEU A 98 -7.41 -1.58 -1.36
CA LEU A 98 -8.57 -0.67 -1.46
C LEU A 98 -9.90 -1.38 -1.15
N ARG A 99 -9.99 -2.69 -1.42
CA ARG A 99 -11.14 -3.52 -1.03
C ARG A 99 -11.26 -3.69 0.49
N ALA A 100 -10.14 -3.72 1.21
CA ALA A 100 -10.13 -3.77 2.68
C ALA A 100 -10.38 -2.40 3.31
N ALA A 101 -9.96 -1.32 2.64
CA ALA A 101 -10.16 0.06 3.07
C ALA A 101 -11.63 0.50 3.06
N GLY A 102 -12.40 0.07 2.07
CA GLY A 102 -13.81 0.46 1.88
C GLY A 102 -14.79 -0.02 2.96
N THR A 103 -14.34 -0.67 4.02
CA THR A 103 -15.19 -1.16 5.12
C THR A 103 -15.18 -0.27 6.37
N GLY A 104 -14.65 0.96 6.30
CA GLY A 104 -14.70 1.91 7.42
C GLY A 104 -13.66 1.65 8.51
N LEU A 105 -12.39 1.49 8.12
CA LEU A 105 -11.28 1.40 9.06
C LEU A 105 -11.07 2.76 9.74
N ASN A 106 -11.14 2.81 11.07
CA ASN A 106 -10.79 4.00 11.83
C ASN A 106 -9.29 3.97 12.16
N LEU A 107 -8.49 4.68 11.35
CA LEU A 107 -7.03 4.77 11.48
C LEU A 107 -6.66 6.21 11.87
N THR A 108 -6.55 6.48 13.17
CA THR A 108 -6.30 7.83 13.70
C THR A 108 -4.82 8.16 13.84
N THR A 109 -3.93 7.16 13.79
CA THR A 109 -2.50 7.31 14.11
C THR A 109 -1.62 7.63 12.89
N ALA A 110 -2.15 7.54 11.66
CA ALA A 110 -1.37 7.83 10.47
C ALA A 110 -1.54 9.29 10.03
N SER A 111 -0.41 9.95 9.75
CA SER A 111 -0.37 11.36 9.33
C SER A 111 -0.39 11.53 7.81
N TYR A 112 -0.02 10.47 7.07
CA TYR A 112 0.14 10.50 5.62
C TYR A 112 -0.56 9.33 4.95
N VAL A 113 -1.14 9.61 3.79
CA VAL A 113 -1.80 8.64 2.92
C VAL A 113 -1.22 8.72 1.52
N VAL A 114 -0.79 7.58 1.00
CA VAL A 114 -0.32 7.42 -0.38
C VAL A 114 -1.25 6.48 -1.12
N LEU A 115 -1.82 6.97 -2.22
CA LEU A 115 -2.56 6.14 -3.17
C LEU A 115 -1.60 5.69 -4.27
N TYR A 116 -1.10 4.45 -4.18
CA TYR A 116 -0.11 3.94 -5.13
C TYR A 116 -0.69 3.77 -6.54
N ASP A 117 -1.94 3.34 -6.60
CA ASP A 117 -2.72 3.28 -7.83
C ASP A 117 -4.17 3.72 -7.58
N PRO A 118 -4.70 4.65 -8.40
CA PRO A 118 -6.02 5.20 -8.19
C PRO A 118 -7.12 4.17 -8.47
N TRP A 119 -8.18 4.27 -7.69
CA TRP A 119 -9.41 3.51 -7.92
C TRP A 119 -10.13 4.06 -9.15
N TRP A 120 -10.48 3.21 -10.12
CA TRP A 120 -11.03 3.66 -11.40
C TRP A 120 -12.49 4.13 -11.33
N ASN A 121 -13.14 4.06 -10.17
CA ASN A 121 -14.51 4.54 -9.96
C ASN A 121 -14.50 5.83 -9.11
N PRO A 122 -14.75 7.01 -9.70
CA PRO A 122 -14.77 8.30 -9.00
C PRO A 122 -15.71 8.32 -7.78
N ALA A 123 -16.76 7.49 -7.77
CA ALA A 123 -17.71 7.42 -6.68
C ALA A 123 -17.15 6.79 -5.38
N VAL A 124 -16.04 6.06 -5.45
CA VAL A 124 -15.43 5.38 -4.29
C VAL A 124 -14.23 6.16 -3.75
N GLU A 125 -13.56 6.96 -4.59
CA GLU A 125 -12.42 7.78 -4.19
C GLU A 125 -12.81 8.91 -3.21
N ALA A 126 -14.04 9.44 -3.31
CA ALA A 126 -14.56 10.45 -2.38
C ALA A 126 -14.84 9.93 -0.94
N GLN A 127 -14.68 8.62 -0.69
CA GLN A 127 -14.94 7.97 0.60
C GLN A 127 -13.65 7.52 1.32
N ALA A 128 -12.49 7.68 0.68
CA ALA A 128 -11.18 7.33 1.23
C ALA A 128 -10.46 8.56 1.81
#